data_AF-A0A3M1Q346-F1
#
_entry.id   AF-A0A3M1Q346-F1
#
_cell.length_a   1.000
_cell.length_b   1.000
_cell.length_c   1.000
_cell.angle_alpha   90.00
_cell.angle_beta   90.00
_cell.angle_gamma   90.00
#
_symmetry.space_group_name_H-M   'P 1'
#
loop_
_entity.id
_entity.type
_entity.pdbx_description
1 polymer ?
#
loop_
_entity_poly.entity_id
_entity_poly.type
_entity_poly.pdbx_seq_one_letter_code
_entity_poly.pdbx_strand_id
1 'polypeptide(L)'
;MQRVPSRRRGGTAMIRLSHLAVLSLVAAGLAPAQAAGVAPVDQKTACLACHADLSAALAGPVRHPPAAQARCTACHAPHASRFAALLRERPGPTCTRCHEAVAAQTARRVPHAPAADGRCATCHLPHGGPRKALLAEEPAALCATCHGEIASWKSRPVQHAPFRSGRCARCHETHGADEPGLLVAPEAALCAGCHAPDASFRRAHQGYPVERAGCTGCHDPHAGDRKGLFRSARHQPFVEGACTDCHALAGSDEPFRLKRPEAELCATCHADTVDALRTAPFPHVAGGGTGCTTCHNAHTAPTDGLLVRPVEELCLGCHDPGGGRSGAAGRYVSHGGGLDCTTCHAAHGGPQPVLFREPPSALCAECHEHEHAVAHPMGEDVRDPRNGQPVDCVSCHGIHDAPYEKYLHRAQERDLCVSCHTRFGSGR
;
A
#
# COMPACT_ATOMS: atom_id res chain seq x y z
N MET A 1 2.24 -59.98 8.63
CA MET A 1 3.05 -60.93 9.43
C MET A 1 3.38 -60.20 10.74
N GLN A 2 3.02 -60.60 11.95
CA GLN A 2 2.64 -61.89 12.52
C GLN A 2 1.56 -61.67 13.62
N ARG A 3 0.61 -62.59 13.68
CA ARG A 3 -0.30 -62.85 14.81
C ARG A 3 0.35 -63.87 15.74
N VAL A 4 0.22 -63.77 17.06
CA VAL A 4 0.14 -64.92 17.99
C VAL A 4 -0.47 -64.46 19.36
N PRO A 5 -0.92 -65.33 20.31
CA PRO A 5 -2.34 -65.71 20.43
C PRO A 5 -2.91 -65.69 21.89
N SER A 6 -4.15 -66.17 21.98
CA SER A 6 -5.03 -66.44 23.14
C SER A 6 -4.59 -67.48 24.18
N ARG A 7 -5.21 -67.45 25.37
CA ARG A 7 -5.71 -68.61 26.19
C ARG A 7 -6.67 -68.08 27.28
N ARG A 8 -8.00 -68.23 27.23
CA ARG A 8 -8.90 -69.36 27.62
C ARG A 8 -8.70 -69.95 29.03
N ARG A 9 -9.74 -69.83 29.86
CA ARG A 9 -10.51 -70.85 30.66
C ARG A 9 -11.34 -70.06 31.70
N GLY A 10 -12.66 -70.19 31.88
CA GLY A 10 -13.58 -71.32 31.69
C GLY A 10 -13.81 -71.98 33.05
N GLY A 11 -14.94 -71.69 33.73
CA GLY A 11 -15.34 -72.33 34.98
C GLY A 11 -16.63 -71.76 35.58
N THR A 12 -17.75 -72.43 35.32
CA THR A 12 -19.11 -72.18 35.85
C THR A 12 -19.40 -73.06 37.07
N ALA A 13 -20.15 -72.53 38.06
CA ALA A 13 -21.16 -73.20 38.92
C ALA A 13 -21.43 -72.29 40.16
N MET A 14 -22.57 -71.60 40.29
CA MET A 14 -23.90 -72.03 40.76
C MET A 14 -23.96 -72.50 42.23
N ILE A 15 -25.06 -72.12 42.92
CA ILE A 15 -25.64 -72.64 44.20
C ILE A 15 -25.14 -71.88 45.46
N ARG A 16 -25.92 -71.26 46.37
CA ARG A 16 -27.35 -71.32 46.76
C ARG A 16 -27.77 -70.08 47.59
N LEU A 17 -29.09 -69.86 47.64
CA LEU A 17 -29.86 -68.94 48.49
C LEU A 17 -29.56 -69.05 49.99
N SER A 18 -29.65 -67.95 50.74
CA SER A 18 -30.51 -67.86 51.94
C SER A 18 -30.69 -66.41 52.47
N HIS A 19 -31.96 -65.98 52.55
CA HIS A 19 -32.61 -65.18 53.61
C HIS A 19 -32.00 -63.81 54.03
N LEU A 20 -32.65 -62.70 53.67
CA LEU A 20 -33.69 -61.97 54.43
C LEU A 20 -33.13 -60.95 55.44
N ALA A 21 -33.41 -59.68 55.12
CA ALA A 21 -33.72 -58.57 56.02
C ALA A 21 -32.71 -58.16 57.11
N VAL A 22 -31.98 -57.06 56.85
CA VAL A 22 -31.98 -55.89 57.74
C VAL A 22 -31.86 -54.63 56.87
N LEU A 23 -33.00 -54.00 56.64
CA LEU A 23 -33.12 -52.64 56.09
C LEU A 23 -33.07 -51.69 57.28
N SER A 24 -31.93 -51.05 57.60
CA SER A 24 -31.88 -49.90 58.50
C SER A 24 -30.54 -49.15 58.44
N LEU A 25 -30.65 -47.88 58.05
CA LEU A 25 -29.77 -46.75 58.39
C LEU A 25 -28.26 -46.84 58.10
N VAL A 26 -27.86 -46.48 56.87
CA VAL A 26 -26.70 -45.58 56.66
C VAL A 26 -27.01 -44.69 55.45
N ALA A 27 -27.77 -43.62 55.66
CA ALA A 27 -27.91 -42.52 54.71
C ALA A 27 -27.68 -41.20 55.43
N ALA A 28 -26.45 -40.98 55.89
CA ALA A 28 -25.99 -39.69 56.37
C ALA A 28 -24.52 -39.53 55.98
N GLY A 29 -24.23 -38.57 55.09
CA GLY A 29 -22.85 -38.10 54.89
C GLY A 29 -22.32 -37.99 53.47
N LEU A 30 -23.15 -37.75 52.45
CA LEU A 30 -22.69 -37.21 51.17
C LEU A 30 -23.60 -36.06 50.75
N ALA A 31 -23.52 -34.94 51.49
CA ALA A 31 -23.94 -33.67 50.95
C ALA A 31 -22.96 -33.30 49.83
N PRO A 32 -23.41 -32.94 48.62
CA PRO A 32 -22.51 -32.34 47.65
C PRO A 32 -21.97 -31.08 48.32
N ALA A 33 -20.65 -30.97 48.41
CA ALA A 33 -19.99 -29.71 48.70
C ALA A 33 -20.46 -28.73 47.63
N GLN A 34 -21.45 -27.91 47.98
CA GLN A 34 -21.78 -26.72 47.22
C GLN A 34 -20.48 -25.91 47.23
N ALA A 35 -19.79 -25.87 46.08
CA ALA A 35 -18.73 -24.90 45.89
C ALA A 35 -19.33 -23.56 46.30
N ALA A 36 -18.86 -23.01 47.42
CA ALA A 36 -19.31 -21.72 47.90
C ALA A 36 -19.15 -20.76 46.73
N GLY A 37 -20.27 -20.33 46.15
CA GLY A 37 -20.28 -19.49 44.97
C GLY A 37 -19.47 -18.25 45.31
N VAL A 38 -18.31 -18.09 44.67
CA VAL A 38 -17.54 -16.86 44.78
C VAL A 38 -18.48 -15.74 44.36
N ALA A 39 -18.75 -14.81 45.29
CA ALA A 39 -19.59 -13.66 45.00
C ALA A 39 -19.07 -12.99 43.70
N PRO A 40 -19.96 -12.62 42.76
CA PRO A 40 -19.52 -12.00 41.52
C PRO A 40 -18.68 -10.75 41.84
N VAL A 41 -17.43 -10.75 41.39
CA VAL A 41 -16.51 -9.62 41.56
C VAL A 41 -17.03 -8.47 40.71
N ASP A 42 -17.26 -7.30 41.32
CA ASP A 42 -17.47 -6.07 40.58
C ASP A 42 -16.17 -5.68 39.87
N GLN A 43 -16.07 -6.08 38.60
CA GLN A 43 -14.90 -5.84 37.78
C GLN A 43 -14.62 -4.35 37.61
N LYS A 44 -15.65 -3.49 37.60
CA LYS A 44 -15.44 -2.03 37.44
C LYS A 44 -14.65 -1.50 38.62
N THR A 45 -15.14 -1.73 39.83
CA THR A 45 -14.48 -1.25 41.06
C THR A 45 -13.10 -1.88 41.23
N ALA A 46 -12.98 -3.18 40.97
CA ALA A 46 -11.70 -3.88 41.09
C ALA A 46 -10.65 -3.36 40.08
N CYS A 47 -11.01 -3.17 38.82
CA CYS A 47 -10.07 -2.69 37.80
C CYS A 47 -9.73 -1.20 37.96
N LEU A 48 -10.71 -0.36 38.31
CA LEU A 48 -10.49 1.09 38.47
C LEU A 48 -9.69 1.45 39.73
N ALA A 49 -9.56 0.54 40.70
CA ALA A 49 -8.66 0.73 41.84
C ALA A 49 -7.19 0.92 41.41
N CYS A 50 -6.78 0.33 40.28
CA CYS A 50 -5.45 0.50 39.71
C CYS A 50 -5.44 1.26 38.37
N HIS A 51 -6.53 1.20 37.61
CA HIS A 51 -6.67 1.86 36.31
C HIS A 51 -7.58 3.10 36.37
N ALA A 52 -7.31 4.00 37.33
CA ALA A 52 -8.13 5.18 37.57
C ALA A 52 -8.34 6.03 36.29
N ASP A 53 -7.32 6.11 35.43
CA ASP A 53 -7.34 6.86 34.17
C ASP A 53 -8.37 6.36 33.15
N LEU A 54 -8.79 5.09 33.24
CA LEU A 54 -9.85 4.54 32.38
C LEU A 54 -11.23 5.13 32.69
N SER A 55 -11.41 5.73 33.87
CA SER A 55 -12.70 6.31 34.29
C SER A 55 -13.18 7.36 33.29
N ALA A 56 -12.29 8.17 32.75
CA ALA A 56 -12.62 9.18 31.75
C ALA A 56 -13.10 8.55 30.43
N ALA A 57 -12.39 7.53 29.94
CA ALA A 57 -12.76 6.82 28.71
C ALA A 57 -14.12 6.10 28.83
N LEU A 58 -14.42 5.54 30.00
CA LEU A 58 -15.69 4.87 30.30
C LEU A 58 -16.85 5.86 30.51
N ALA A 59 -16.56 7.10 30.89
CA ALA A 59 -17.56 8.14 31.12
C ALA A 59 -18.05 8.81 29.83
N GLY A 60 -17.37 8.59 28.70
CA GLY A 60 -17.70 9.19 27.41
C GLY A 60 -19.17 9.02 26.99
N PRO A 61 -19.69 9.93 26.14
CA PRO A 61 -21.09 9.94 25.73
C PRO A 61 -21.45 8.75 24.84
N VAL A 62 -20.51 8.25 24.03
CA VAL A 62 -20.68 7.02 23.24
C VAL A 62 -19.90 5.91 23.93
N ARG A 63 -20.60 4.85 24.34
CA ARG A 63 -20.02 3.78 25.15
C ARG A 63 -20.00 2.47 24.40
N HIS A 64 -18.87 1.77 24.45
CA HIS A 64 -18.79 0.41 23.93
C HIS A 64 -19.54 -0.53 24.89
N PRO A 65 -20.55 -1.30 24.44
CA PRO A 65 -21.41 -2.04 25.36
C PRO A 65 -20.68 -2.99 26.34
N PRO A 66 -19.65 -3.76 25.93
CA PRO A 66 -18.87 -4.58 26.87
C PRO A 66 -18.19 -3.76 27.97
N ALA A 67 -17.68 -2.57 27.63
CA ALA A 67 -17.01 -1.68 28.57
C ALA A 67 -18.03 -0.98 29.50
N ALA A 68 -19.17 -0.56 28.96
CA ALA A 68 -20.26 0.06 29.74
C ALA A 68 -20.86 -0.89 30.78
N GLN A 69 -20.91 -2.19 30.45
CA GLN A 69 -21.37 -3.27 31.31
C GLN A 69 -20.27 -3.78 32.27
N ALA A 70 -19.09 -3.15 32.28
CA ALA A 70 -17.94 -3.58 33.08
C ALA A 70 -17.51 -5.04 32.83
N ARG A 71 -17.68 -5.56 31.61
CA ARG A 71 -17.26 -6.90 31.23
C ARG A 71 -15.79 -6.89 30.79
N CYS A 72 -14.91 -6.31 31.60
CA CYS A 72 -13.48 -6.10 31.32
C CYS A 72 -12.80 -7.42 30.93
N THR A 73 -13.12 -8.50 31.63
CA THR A 73 -12.54 -9.82 31.38
C THR A 73 -13.05 -10.50 30.12
N ALA A 74 -13.95 -9.91 29.34
CA ALA A 74 -14.31 -10.43 28.02
C ALA A 74 -13.16 -10.27 27.01
N CYS A 75 -12.41 -9.17 27.14
CA CYS A 75 -11.29 -8.83 26.28
C CYS A 75 -9.94 -8.93 27.00
N HIS A 76 -9.89 -8.67 28.31
CA HIS A 76 -8.65 -8.63 29.08
C HIS A 76 -8.42 -9.88 29.96
N ALA A 77 -7.14 -10.19 30.20
CA ALA A 77 -6.61 -11.16 31.14
C ALA A 77 -5.87 -10.39 32.25
N PRO A 78 -6.54 -10.03 33.36
CA PRO A 78 -6.14 -8.95 34.27
C PRO A 78 -4.83 -9.15 35.04
N HIS A 79 -4.27 -10.36 35.09
CA HIS A 79 -3.02 -10.63 35.81
C HIS A 79 -1.83 -10.87 34.89
N ALA A 80 -2.05 -11.53 33.76
CA ALA A 80 -0.98 -11.87 32.83
C ALA A 80 -1.54 -12.06 31.43
N SER A 81 -0.90 -11.38 30.48
CA SER A 81 -1.05 -11.65 29.07
C SER A 81 0.28 -11.47 28.36
N ARG A 82 0.49 -12.24 27.29
CA ARG A 82 1.57 -12.02 26.33
C ARG A 82 1.25 -10.93 25.30
N PHE A 83 0.05 -10.35 25.35
CA PHE A 83 -0.41 -9.30 24.45
C PHE A 83 -0.48 -7.96 25.20
N ALA A 84 -0.19 -6.87 24.49
CA ALA A 84 -0.22 -5.52 25.04
C ALA A 84 -1.58 -5.20 25.67
N ALA A 85 -1.58 -4.30 26.67
CA ALA A 85 -2.77 -3.89 27.41
C ALA A 85 -3.57 -5.06 28.02
N LEU A 86 -2.90 -6.18 28.36
CA LEU A 86 -3.51 -7.35 28.97
C LEU A 86 -4.61 -8.00 28.12
N LEU A 87 -4.59 -7.89 26.80
CA LEU A 87 -5.61 -8.53 25.95
C LEU A 87 -5.54 -10.06 26.01
N ARG A 88 -6.65 -10.77 25.89
CA ARG A 88 -6.68 -12.25 25.91
C ARG A 88 -6.04 -12.87 24.68
N GLU A 89 -6.06 -12.16 23.57
CA GLU A 89 -5.52 -12.59 22.29
C GLU A 89 -4.96 -11.38 21.51
N ARG A 90 -4.57 -11.60 20.26
CA ARG A 90 -4.11 -10.50 19.40
C ARG A 90 -5.23 -9.46 19.24
N PRO A 91 -4.90 -8.16 19.08
CA PRO A 91 -5.89 -7.09 18.98
C PRO A 91 -7.01 -7.35 17.95
N GLY A 92 -6.66 -7.76 16.73
CA GLY A 92 -7.64 -8.06 15.66
C GLY A 92 -8.70 -9.10 16.08
N PRO A 93 -8.29 -10.36 16.36
CA PRO A 93 -9.20 -11.41 16.85
C PRO A 93 -10.02 -10.99 18.06
N THR A 94 -9.42 -10.25 19.01
CA THR A 94 -10.15 -9.78 20.20
C THR A 94 -11.42 -9.00 19.83
N CYS A 95 -11.34 -8.15 18.81
CA CYS A 95 -12.46 -7.36 18.32
C CYS A 95 -13.39 -8.17 17.39
N THR A 96 -12.83 -8.91 16.44
CA THR A 96 -13.61 -9.56 15.36
C THR A 96 -14.42 -10.75 15.83
N ARG A 97 -14.15 -11.33 17.00
CA ARG A 97 -15.03 -12.33 17.64
C ARG A 97 -16.48 -11.84 17.84
N CYS A 98 -16.66 -10.54 18.05
CA CYS A 98 -18.00 -9.93 18.16
C CYS A 98 -18.35 -9.11 16.92
N HIS A 99 -17.36 -8.59 16.20
CA HIS A 99 -17.52 -7.79 15.00
C HIS A 99 -17.30 -8.62 13.73
N GLU A 100 -18.09 -9.68 13.55
CA GLU A 100 -17.95 -10.63 12.43
C GLU A 100 -18.05 -9.96 11.05
N ALA A 101 -18.90 -8.95 10.90
CA ALA A 101 -19.02 -8.19 9.66
C ALA A 101 -17.71 -7.46 9.30
N VAL A 102 -16.99 -6.93 10.30
CA VAL A 102 -15.68 -6.30 10.10
C VAL A 102 -14.65 -7.37 9.75
N ALA A 103 -14.71 -8.54 10.39
CA ALA A 103 -13.85 -9.68 10.04
C ALA A 103 -13.99 -10.04 8.56
N ALA A 104 -15.24 -10.10 8.07
CA ALA A 104 -15.52 -10.36 6.66
C ALA A 104 -15.00 -9.24 5.74
N GLN A 105 -15.16 -7.96 6.12
CA GLN A 105 -14.63 -6.83 5.35
C GLN A 105 -13.10 -6.90 5.23
N THR A 106 -12.40 -7.16 6.33
CA THR A 106 -10.92 -7.24 6.32
C THR A 106 -10.38 -8.42 5.50
N ALA A 107 -11.22 -9.40 5.19
CA ALA A 107 -10.88 -10.55 4.36
C ALA A 107 -11.25 -10.37 2.87
N ARG A 108 -11.80 -9.22 2.48
CA ARG A 108 -12.12 -8.91 1.08
C ARG A 108 -10.85 -8.75 0.23
N ARG A 109 -11.04 -8.69 -1.10
CA ARG A 109 -9.94 -8.68 -2.09
C ARG A 109 -8.94 -7.54 -1.88
N VAL A 110 -9.41 -6.37 -1.48
CA VAL A 110 -8.60 -5.18 -1.20
C VAL A 110 -8.75 -4.84 0.28
N PRO A 111 -7.94 -5.43 1.17
CA PRO A 111 -7.98 -5.11 2.60
C PRO A 111 -7.37 -3.73 2.86
N HIS A 112 -7.94 -2.99 3.82
CA HIS A 112 -7.25 -1.82 4.35
C HIS A 112 -6.24 -2.27 5.41
N ALA A 113 -4.95 -2.10 5.14
CA ALA A 113 -3.87 -2.71 5.92
C ALA A 113 -3.98 -2.49 7.45
N PRO A 114 -4.24 -1.29 7.99
CA PRO A 114 -4.41 -1.12 9.44
C PRO A 114 -5.52 -1.99 10.03
N ALA A 115 -6.63 -2.17 9.31
CA ALA A 115 -7.74 -3.00 9.76
C ALA A 115 -7.40 -4.49 9.68
N ALA A 116 -6.81 -4.94 8.55
CA ALA A 116 -6.41 -6.32 8.36
C ALA A 116 -5.30 -6.77 9.32
N ASP A 117 -4.40 -5.86 9.69
CA ASP A 117 -3.37 -6.09 10.71
C ASP A 117 -3.93 -6.14 12.15
N GLY A 118 -5.23 -5.87 12.32
CA GLY A 118 -5.88 -5.81 13.62
C GLY A 118 -5.53 -4.57 14.44
N ARG A 119 -5.03 -3.50 13.82
CA ARG A 119 -4.72 -2.21 14.47
C ARG A 119 -5.98 -1.36 14.68
N CYS A 120 -7.05 -1.97 15.19
CA CYS A 120 -8.37 -1.35 15.35
C CYS A 120 -8.31 -0.10 16.24
N ALA A 121 -7.48 -0.12 17.28
CA ALA A 121 -7.33 0.96 18.24
C ALA A 121 -6.62 2.22 17.70
N THR A 122 -6.06 2.16 16.48
CA THR A 122 -5.54 3.36 15.80
C THR A 122 -6.68 4.29 15.38
N CYS A 123 -7.85 3.73 15.09
CA CYS A 123 -9.02 4.47 14.61
C CYS A 123 -10.16 4.51 15.62
N HIS A 124 -10.32 3.46 16.43
CA HIS A 124 -11.41 3.29 17.37
C HIS A 124 -10.95 3.39 18.83
N LEU A 125 -11.83 3.89 19.69
CA LEU A 125 -11.70 3.96 21.14
C LEU A 125 -12.51 2.82 21.78
N PRO A 126 -11.90 1.64 22.02
CA PRO A 126 -12.62 0.40 22.34
C PRO A 126 -13.35 0.40 23.69
N HIS A 127 -13.13 1.40 24.53
CA HIS A 127 -13.81 1.54 25.83
C HIS A 127 -14.99 2.53 25.79
N GLY A 128 -14.95 3.51 24.90
CA GLY A 128 -15.85 4.65 24.92
C GLY A 128 -15.17 5.89 24.37
N GLY A 129 -15.96 6.86 23.91
CA GLY A 129 -15.43 8.09 23.34
C GLY A 129 -16.49 9.14 23.05
N PRO A 130 -16.06 10.30 22.53
CA PRO A 130 -16.96 11.41 22.22
C PRO A 130 -17.78 11.21 20.95
N ARG A 131 -17.33 10.34 20.04
CA ARG A 131 -17.85 10.23 18.66
C ARG A 131 -18.58 8.93 18.38
N LYS A 132 -19.51 8.97 17.42
CA LYS A 132 -20.20 7.78 16.90
C LYS A 132 -19.19 6.77 16.33
N ALA A 133 -19.57 5.49 16.36
CA ALA A 133 -18.68 4.38 16.02
C ALA A 133 -17.36 4.35 16.82
N LEU A 134 -17.29 5.11 17.92
CA LEU A 134 -16.12 5.21 18.80
C LEU A 134 -14.87 5.72 18.08
N LEU A 135 -14.99 6.61 17.09
CA LEU A 135 -13.81 7.10 16.38
C LEU A 135 -12.92 7.98 17.29
N ALA A 136 -11.60 7.79 17.18
CA ALA A 136 -10.61 8.59 17.88
C ALA A 136 -10.61 10.05 17.40
N GLU A 137 -10.87 10.28 16.11
CA GLU A 137 -10.99 11.60 15.49
C GLU A 137 -12.13 11.68 14.47
N GLU A 138 -12.42 12.89 13.98
CA GLU A 138 -13.33 13.05 12.83
C GLU A 138 -12.75 12.36 11.59
N PRO A 139 -13.58 11.74 10.72
CA PRO A 139 -13.10 10.90 9.62
C PRO A 139 -12.00 11.53 8.77
N ALA A 140 -12.17 12.78 8.34
CA ALA A 140 -11.19 13.47 7.50
C ALA A 140 -9.87 13.78 8.22
N ALA A 141 -9.90 14.01 9.54
CA ALA A 141 -8.70 14.21 10.34
C ALA A 141 -8.01 12.86 10.62
N LEU A 142 -8.80 11.83 10.91
CA LEU A 142 -8.31 10.48 11.17
C LEU A 142 -7.58 9.90 9.96
N CYS A 143 -8.17 9.97 8.76
CA CYS A 143 -7.53 9.50 7.53
C CYS A 143 -6.21 10.24 7.29
N ALA A 144 -6.17 11.56 7.52
CA ALA A 144 -4.98 12.39 7.30
C ALA A 144 -3.81 12.08 8.26
N THR A 145 -4.02 11.28 9.30
CA THR A 145 -2.92 10.80 10.16
C THR A 145 -1.98 9.83 9.44
N CYS A 146 -2.46 9.18 8.37
CA CYS A 146 -1.65 8.29 7.53
C CYS A 146 -1.62 8.75 6.07
N HIS A 147 -2.74 9.26 5.56
CA HIS A 147 -2.89 9.78 4.20
C HIS A 147 -2.58 11.28 4.15
N GLY A 148 -1.28 11.63 4.22
CA GLY A 148 -0.82 13.02 4.28
C GLY A 148 -1.25 13.88 3.08
N GLU A 149 -1.47 13.27 1.93
CA GLU A 149 -1.98 13.89 0.71
C GLU A 149 -3.37 14.54 0.87
N ILE A 150 -4.18 14.06 1.82
CA ILE A 150 -5.49 14.66 2.11
C ILE A 150 -5.36 16.13 2.50
N ALA A 151 -4.27 16.51 3.17
CA ALA A 151 -4.02 17.90 3.55
C ALA A 151 -3.79 18.78 2.32
N SER A 152 -3.07 18.29 1.30
CA SER A 152 -2.84 19.04 0.06
C SER A 152 -4.10 19.15 -0.79
N TRP A 153 -4.97 18.14 -0.79
CA TRP A 153 -6.25 18.22 -1.51
C TRP A 153 -7.20 19.27 -0.93
N LYS A 154 -7.15 19.50 0.38
CA LYS A 154 -7.96 20.54 1.05
C LYS A 154 -7.58 21.96 0.65
N SER A 155 -6.38 22.20 0.12
CA SER A 155 -5.98 23.52 -0.38
C SER A 155 -6.31 23.73 -1.86
N ARG A 156 -6.73 22.69 -2.58
CA ARG A 156 -7.09 22.78 -4.00
C ARG A 156 -8.38 23.59 -4.19
N PRO A 157 -8.48 24.38 -5.27
CA PRO A 157 -9.55 25.35 -5.45
C PRO A 157 -10.93 24.71 -5.69
N VAL A 158 -10.98 23.51 -6.27
CA VAL A 158 -12.25 22.82 -6.57
C VAL A 158 -12.32 21.52 -5.80
N GLN A 159 -13.09 21.49 -4.72
CA GLN A 159 -13.29 20.29 -3.92
C GLN A 159 -14.61 19.61 -4.26
N HIS A 160 -14.57 18.29 -4.42
CA HIS A 160 -15.76 17.48 -4.61
C HIS A 160 -16.61 17.49 -3.33
N ALA A 161 -17.93 17.60 -3.46
CA ALA A 161 -18.80 17.88 -2.31
C ALA A 161 -18.74 16.80 -1.19
N PRO A 162 -18.74 15.48 -1.49
CA PRO A 162 -18.51 14.44 -0.48
C PRO A 162 -17.17 14.58 0.25
N PHE A 163 -16.08 14.90 -0.46
CA PHE A 163 -14.75 15.10 0.11
C PHE A 163 -14.72 16.33 1.02
N ARG A 164 -15.18 17.47 0.53
CA ARG A 164 -15.26 18.73 1.31
C ARG A 164 -16.04 18.58 2.61
N SER A 165 -17.09 17.76 2.60
CA SER A 165 -17.90 17.48 3.78
C SER A 165 -17.39 16.32 4.65
N GLY A 166 -16.22 15.76 4.38
CA GLY A 166 -15.63 14.66 5.16
C GLY A 166 -16.43 13.35 5.09
N ARG A 167 -17.27 13.16 4.07
CA ARG A 167 -18.11 11.96 3.90
C ARG A 167 -17.38 10.86 3.14
N CYS A 168 -16.16 10.51 3.58
CA CYS A 168 -15.29 9.53 2.90
C CYS A 168 -15.98 8.17 2.73
N ALA A 169 -16.71 7.73 3.77
CA ALA A 169 -17.42 6.45 3.81
C ALA A 169 -18.59 6.32 2.81
N ARG A 170 -18.91 7.38 2.06
CA ARG A 170 -19.88 7.31 0.95
C ARG A 170 -19.30 6.65 -0.29
N CYS A 171 -17.97 6.70 -0.43
CA CYS A 171 -17.25 6.14 -1.56
C CYS A 171 -16.30 5.04 -1.13
N HIS A 172 -15.71 5.12 0.08
CA HIS A 172 -14.73 4.17 0.57
C HIS A 172 -15.25 3.26 1.70
N GLU A 173 -14.89 1.99 1.65
CA GLU A 173 -15.07 1.01 2.72
C GLU A 173 -13.77 0.88 3.52
N THR A 174 -13.75 1.43 4.73
CA THR A 174 -12.53 1.73 5.49
C THR A 174 -11.82 0.52 6.11
N HIS A 175 -12.43 -0.67 6.08
CA HIS A 175 -11.81 -1.89 6.59
C HIS A 175 -11.31 -2.83 5.48
N GLY A 176 -11.95 -2.78 4.32
CA GLY A 176 -11.62 -3.61 3.17
C GLY A 176 -12.78 -3.70 2.19
N ALA A 177 -12.47 -3.63 0.90
CA ALA A 177 -13.44 -3.64 -0.18
C ALA A 177 -13.07 -4.69 -1.23
N ASP A 178 -13.97 -4.92 -2.17
CA ASP A 178 -13.65 -5.74 -3.34
C ASP A 178 -13.07 -4.91 -4.47
N GLU A 179 -13.34 -3.61 -4.51
CA GLU A 179 -12.87 -2.69 -5.56
C GLU A 179 -11.56 -1.97 -5.18
N PRO A 180 -10.66 -1.70 -6.15
CA PRO A 180 -9.45 -0.91 -5.93
C PRO A 180 -9.75 0.44 -5.29
N GLY A 181 -8.80 0.96 -4.51
CA GLY A 181 -9.01 2.22 -3.77
C GLY A 181 -10.07 2.12 -2.67
N LEU A 182 -10.40 0.90 -2.22
CA LEU A 182 -11.41 0.62 -1.21
C LEU A 182 -12.81 1.08 -1.61
N LEU A 183 -13.16 1.12 -2.89
CA LEU A 183 -14.47 1.65 -3.31
C LEU A 183 -15.62 0.73 -2.88
N VAL A 184 -16.73 1.32 -2.45
CA VAL A 184 -17.95 0.59 -2.01
C VAL A 184 -18.72 -0.05 -3.17
N ALA A 185 -18.42 0.33 -4.41
CA ALA A 185 -19.02 -0.16 -5.64
C ALA A 185 -18.08 0.09 -6.83
N PRO A 186 -18.28 -0.57 -7.99
CA PRO A 186 -17.50 -0.29 -9.20
C PRO A 186 -17.57 1.19 -9.58
N GLU A 187 -16.45 1.77 -10.02
CA GLU A 187 -16.29 3.22 -10.18
C GLU A 187 -17.42 3.89 -10.97
N ALA A 188 -17.72 3.41 -12.17
CA ALA A 188 -18.76 3.99 -13.01
C ALA A 188 -20.14 3.96 -12.34
N ALA A 189 -20.47 2.86 -11.65
CA ALA A 189 -21.74 2.72 -10.92
C ALA A 189 -21.78 3.63 -9.68
N LEU A 190 -20.66 3.75 -8.97
CA LEU A 190 -20.52 4.63 -7.81
C LEU A 190 -20.74 6.10 -8.20
N CYS A 191 -20.07 6.54 -9.27
CA CYS A 191 -20.23 7.89 -9.81
C CYS A 191 -21.66 8.11 -10.32
N ALA A 192 -22.23 7.16 -11.07
CA ALA A 192 -23.58 7.24 -11.60
C ALA A 192 -24.66 7.31 -10.51
N GLY A 193 -24.38 6.84 -9.29
CA GLY A 193 -25.26 6.98 -8.13
C GLY A 193 -25.54 8.43 -7.72
N CYS A 194 -24.74 9.39 -8.20
CA CYS A 194 -24.97 10.84 -8.02
C CYS A 194 -24.88 11.64 -9.33
N HIS A 195 -24.13 11.17 -10.31
CA HIS A 195 -23.89 11.83 -11.60
C HIS A 195 -24.56 11.05 -12.74
N ALA A 196 -25.82 11.38 -13.03
CA ALA A 196 -26.56 10.69 -14.08
C ALA A 196 -25.96 10.96 -15.48
N PRO A 197 -25.79 9.93 -16.33
CA PRO A 197 -25.29 10.08 -17.71
C PRO A 197 -26.41 10.58 -18.64
N ASP A 198 -26.96 11.76 -18.32
CA ASP A 198 -28.06 12.38 -19.03
C ASP A 198 -27.61 13.20 -20.26
N ALA A 199 -28.52 13.95 -20.85
CA ALA A 199 -28.21 14.81 -22.00
C ALA A 199 -27.20 15.92 -21.69
N SER A 200 -27.19 16.44 -20.46
CA SER A 200 -26.22 17.45 -20.00
C SER A 200 -24.83 16.83 -19.87
N PHE A 201 -24.75 15.64 -19.26
CA PHE A 201 -23.52 14.87 -19.17
C PHE A 201 -22.92 14.58 -20.55
N ARG A 202 -23.72 14.08 -21.49
CA ARG A 202 -23.24 13.81 -22.86
C ARG A 202 -22.76 15.08 -23.55
N ARG A 203 -23.46 16.21 -23.39
CA ARG A 203 -23.04 17.49 -23.96
C ARG A 203 -21.71 17.97 -23.36
N ALA A 204 -21.51 17.82 -22.05
CA ALA A 204 -20.26 18.17 -21.38
C ALA A 204 -19.06 17.35 -21.88
N HIS A 205 -19.30 16.14 -22.39
CA HIS A 205 -18.30 15.25 -22.97
C HIS A 205 -18.34 15.21 -24.50
N GLN A 206 -18.90 16.25 -25.15
CA GLN A 206 -18.99 16.39 -26.60
C GLN A 206 -19.63 15.18 -27.33
N GLY A 207 -20.51 14.46 -26.66
CA GLY A 207 -21.20 13.29 -27.19
C GLY A 207 -20.40 11.99 -27.15
N TYR A 208 -19.14 11.99 -26.69
CA TYR A 208 -18.39 10.75 -26.53
C TYR A 208 -19.00 9.89 -25.40
N PRO A 209 -19.11 8.56 -25.59
CA PRO A 209 -19.73 7.65 -24.63
C PRO A 209 -18.79 7.31 -23.45
N VAL A 210 -18.43 8.33 -22.67
CA VAL A 210 -17.48 8.22 -21.55
C VAL A 210 -18.08 7.57 -20.30
N GLU A 211 -19.38 7.30 -20.27
CA GLU A 211 -20.05 6.65 -19.13
C GLU A 211 -19.54 5.21 -18.88
N ARG A 212 -18.88 4.62 -19.87
CA ARG A 212 -18.21 3.31 -19.78
C ARG A 212 -16.71 3.43 -19.55
N ALA A 213 -16.15 4.63 -19.62
CA ALA A 213 -14.74 4.89 -19.36
C ALA A 213 -14.50 5.07 -17.85
N GLY A 214 -13.23 4.97 -17.43
CA GLY A 214 -12.82 5.35 -16.08
C GLY A 214 -12.98 6.86 -15.89
N CYS A 215 -13.92 7.27 -15.04
CA CYS A 215 -14.14 8.66 -14.61
C CYS A 215 -12.87 9.24 -14.00
N THR A 216 -12.18 8.44 -13.18
CA THR A 216 -10.92 8.83 -12.56
C THR A 216 -9.76 8.84 -13.53
N GLY A 217 -9.93 8.42 -14.79
CA GLY A 217 -8.91 8.63 -15.83
C GLY A 217 -8.69 10.12 -16.14
N CYS A 218 -9.74 10.93 -15.98
CA CYS A 218 -9.70 12.36 -16.30
C CYS A 218 -9.98 13.27 -15.09
N HIS A 219 -10.80 12.82 -14.15
CA HIS A 219 -11.24 13.60 -13.00
C HIS A 219 -10.56 13.15 -11.71
N ASP A 220 -10.31 14.10 -10.81
CA ASP A 220 -9.92 13.83 -9.43
C ASP A 220 -11.19 13.76 -8.55
N PRO A 221 -11.57 12.59 -8.02
CA PRO A 221 -12.82 12.43 -7.29
C PRO A 221 -12.84 13.13 -5.92
N HIS A 222 -11.69 13.65 -5.47
CA HIS A 222 -11.57 14.37 -4.20
C HIS A 222 -11.53 15.87 -4.42
N ALA A 223 -10.57 16.36 -5.22
CA ALA A 223 -10.39 17.77 -5.49
C ALA A 223 -9.58 17.99 -6.77
N GLY A 224 -9.94 18.97 -7.58
CA GLY A 224 -9.19 19.37 -8.78
C GLY A 224 -8.74 20.83 -8.71
N ASP A 225 -7.87 21.20 -9.66
CA ASP A 225 -7.37 22.58 -9.76
C ASP A 225 -8.25 23.46 -10.63
N ARG A 226 -9.19 22.85 -11.35
CA ARG A 226 -10.07 23.49 -12.31
C ARG A 226 -11.50 22.97 -12.17
N LYS A 227 -12.45 23.75 -12.69
CA LYS A 227 -13.86 23.36 -12.75
C LYS A 227 -14.00 22.00 -13.43
N GLY A 228 -14.90 21.17 -12.91
CA GLY A 228 -15.05 19.79 -13.37
C GLY A 228 -14.05 18.82 -12.74
N LEU A 229 -13.32 19.22 -11.69
CA LEU A 229 -12.36 18.36 -10.99
C LEU A 229 -11.23 17.84 -11.90
N PHE A 230 -10.87 18.59 -12.94
CA PHE A 230 -9.71 18.20 -13.75
C PHE A 230 -8.42 18.29 -12.93
N ARG A 231 -7.49 17.40 -13.27
CA ARG A 231 -6.15 17.40 -12.71
C ARG A 231 -5.33 18.60 -13.20
N SER A 232 -4.16 18.77 -12.60
CA SER A 232 -3.29 19.92 -12.78
C SER A 232 -2.81 20.05 -14.22
N ALA A 233 -2.22 18.98 -14.76
CA ALA A 233 -1.74 18.96 -16.13
C ALA A 233 -2.85 18.51 -17.09
N ARG A 234 -2.97 19.24 -18.20
CA ARG A 234 -3.94 18.95 -19.26
C ARG A 234 -3.27 19.14 -20.60
N HIS A 235 -3.50 18.20 -21.49
CA HIS A 235 -2.97 18.24 -22.84
C HIS A 235 -3.72 19.31 -23.64
N GLN A 236 -2.99 20.11 -24.41
CA GLN A 236 -3.59 21.28 -25.09
C GLN A 236 -4.75 20.89 -26.04
N PRO A 237 -4.62 19.88 -26.92
CA PRO A 237 -5.76 19.38 -27.72
C PRO A 237 -6.99 18.97 -26.90
N PHE A 238 -6.80 18.45 -25.68
CA PHE A 238 -7.90 18.10 -24.80
C PHE A 238 -8.60 19.35 -24.24
N VAL A 239 -7.83 20.37 -23.87
CA VAL A 239 -8.37 21.67 -23.41
C VAL A 239 -9.18 22.36 -24.51
N GLU A 240 -8.72 22.25 -25.75
CA GLU A 240 -9.38 22.82 -26.94
C GLU A 240 -10.61 22.00 -27.38
N GLY A 241 -10.77 20.79 -26.84
CA GLY A 241 -11.84 19.90 -27.24
C GLY A 241 -11.65 19.29 -28.63
N ALA A 242 -10.41 19.26 -29.12
CA ALA A 242 -10.04 18.73 -30.43
C ALA A 242 -9.97 17.19 -30.43
N CYS A 243 -10.97 16.53 -29.87
CA CYS A 243 -11.01 15.08 -29.70
C CYS A 243 -10.86 14.34 -31.04
N THR A 244 -11.40 14.95 -32.10
CA THR A 244 -11.35 14.40 -33.46
C THR A 244 -9.97 14.45 -34.10
N ASP A 245 -8.99 15.12 -33.52
CA ASP A 245 -7.63 15.09 -34.07
C ASP A 245 -6.99 13.72 -33.83
N CYS A 246 -7.35 13.10 -32.69
CA CYS A 246 -6.83 11.81 -32.26
C CYS A 246 -7.83 10.67 -32.48
N HIS A 247 -9.10 10.89 -32.14
CA HIS A 247 -10.13 9.85 -32.13
C HIS A 247 -11.07 9.95 -33.34
N ALA A 248 -11.81 8.86 -33.58
CA ALA A 248 -12.97 8.89 -34.47
C ALA A 248 -14.08 9.80 -33.92
N LEU A 249 -15.06 10.11 -34.76
CA LEU A 249 -16.18 10.97 -34.34
C LEU A 249 -17.02 10.29 -33.25
N ALA A 250 -17.52 11.09 -32.31
CA ALA A 250 -18.33 10.63 -31.18
C ALA A 250 -19.54 9.75 -31.57
N GLY A 251 -20.15 10.02 -32.73
CA GLY A 251 -21.29 9.28 -33.26
C GLY A 251 -20.95 8.13 -34.21
N SER A 252 -19.67 7.77 -34.35
CA SER A 252 -19.24 6.61 -35.15
C SER A 252 -19.42 5.29 -34.38
N ASP A 253 -19.26 4.16 -35.07
CA ASP A 253 -19.34 2.83 -34.43
C ASP A 253 -18.23 2.61 -33.39
N GLU A 254 -17.07 3.28 -33.56
CA GLU A 254 -15.92 3.18 -32.65
C GLU A 254 -15.40 4.57 -32.23
N PRO A 255 -16.12 5.31 -31.39
CA PRO A 255 -15.81 6.71 -31.07
C PRO A 255 -14.41 6.94 -30.50
N PHE A 256 -13.86 6.00 -29.73
CA PHE A 256 -12.54 6.15 -29.11
C PHE A 256 -11.39 5.57 -29.95
N ARG A 257 -11.66 5.00 -31.13
CA ARG A 257 -10.59 4.47 -31.97
C ARG A 257 -9.66 5.59 -32.41
N LEU A 258 -8.35 5.39 -32.24
CA LEU A 258 -7.34 6.32 -32.75
C LEU A 258 -7.35 6.36 -34.28
N LYS A 259 -7.16 7.55 -34.87
CA LYS A 259 -7.13 7.73 -36.32
C LYS A 259 -5.94 7.07 -37.02
N ARG A 260 -4.89 6.74 -36.26
CA ARG A 260 -3.68 6.04 -36.70
C ARG A 260 -3.00 5.37 -35.49
N PRO A 261 -1.98 4.51 -35.69
CA PRO A 261 -1.22 3.93 -34.58
C PRO A 261 -0.68 5.01 -33.63
N GLU A 262 -0.67 4.73 -32.33
CA GLU A 262 -0.36 5.73 -31.29
C GLU A 262 0.95 6.49 -31.54
N ALA A 263 2.05 5.80 -31.82
CA ALA A 263 3.34 6.45 -32.08
C ALA A 263 3.31 7.36 -33.32
N GLU A 264 2.60 6.96 -34.37
CA GLU A 264 2.44 7.78 -35.58
C GLU A 264 1.53 8.98 -35.34
N LEU A 265 0.54 8.84 -34.46
CA LEU A 265 -0.36 9.91 -34.05
C LEU A 265 0.41 10.95 -33.23
N CYS A 266 1.13 10.52 -32.20
CA CYS A 266 1.91 11.41 -31.35
C CYS A 266 3.00 12.13 -32.17
N ALA A 267 3.64 11.45 -33.11
CA ALA A 267 4.70 12.02 -33.96
C ALA A 267 4.22 13.19 -34.85
N THR A 268 2.91 13.38 -35.06
CA THR A 268 2.43 14.56 -35.82
C THR A 268 2.71 15.88 -35.11
N CYS A 269 2.90 15.84 -33.79
CA CYS A 269 3.22 17.01 -32.97
C CYS A 269 4.49 16.83 -32.12
N HIS A 270 4.83 15.59 -31.76
CA HIS A 270 5.97 15.24 -30.91
C HIS A 270 7.06 14.47 -31.69
N ALA A 271 7.34 14.89 -32.92
CA ALA A 271 8.31 14.23 -33.80
C ALA A 271 9.65 14.01 -33.11
N ASP A 272 10.23 15.06 -32.51
CA ASP A 272 11.54 14.98 -31.85
C ASP A 272 11.59 13.94 -30.72
N THR A 273 10.54 13.85 -29.90
CA THR A 273 10.47 12.88 -28.80
C THR A 273 10.34 11.45 -29.33
N VAL A 274 9.50 11.24 -30.35
CA VAL A 274 9.32 9.92 -30.97
C VAL A 274 10.60 9.49 -31.69
N ASP A 275 11.26 10.41 -32.37
CA ASP A 275 12.52 10.15 -33.08
C ASP A 275 13.66 9.88 -32.11
N ALA A 276 13.77 10.63 -31.01
CA ALA A 276 14.73 10.35 -29.94
C ALA A 276 14.57 8.93 -29.40
N LEU A 277 13.33 8.49 -29.16
CA LEU A 277 13.06 7.14 -28.67
C LEU A 277 13.40 6.05 -29.68
N ARG A 278 13.16 6.31 -30.98
CA ARG A 278 13.45 5.36 -32.06
C ARG A 278 14.93 5.25 -32.39
N THR A 279 15.68 6.33 -32.23
CA THR A 279 17.07 6.44 -32.70
C THR A 279 18.10 6.39 -31.57
N ALA A 280 17.67 6.42 -30.31
CA ALA A 280 18.56 6.32 -29.16
C ALA A 280 19.43 5.05 -29.24
N PRO A 281 20.76 5.16 -28.98
CA PRO A 281 21.64 4.00 -28.89
C PRO A 281 21.16 2.97 -27.86
N PHE A 282 20.59 3.44 -26.75
CA PHE A 282 19.96 2.62 -25.73
C PHE A 282 18.50 3.03 -25.56
N PRO A 283 17.54 2.37 -26.24
CA PRO A 283 16.12 2.69 -26.09
C PRO A 283 15.57 2.17 -24.75
N HIS A 284 14.82 3.00 -24.01
CA HIS A 284 14.21 2.60 -22.73
C HIS A 284 13.11 1.54 -22.91
N VAL A 285 12.52 1.45 -24.11
CA VAL A 285 11.48 0.49 -24.47
C VAL A 285 11.84 -0.18 -25.79
N ALA A 286 12.76 -1.13 -25.73
CA ALA A 286 13.19 -1.89 -26.90
C ALA A 286 12.01 -2.72 -27.47
N GLY A 287 11.72 -2.56 -28.76
CA GLY A 287 10.79 -3.45 -29.50
C GLY A 287 9.31 -3.05 -29.51
N GLY A 288 8.94 -1.83 -29.13
CA GLY A 288 7.56 -1.33 -29.32
C GLY A 288 6.52 -1.90 -28.34
N GLY A 289 6.95 -2.42 -27.19
CA GLY A 289 6.10 -3.12 -26.23
C GLY A 289 5.30 -2.24 -25.25
N THR A 290 5.55 -0.94 -25.19
CA THR A 290 4.78 -0.03 -24.33
C THR A 290 4.49 1.26 -25.08
N GLY A 291 3.20 1.55 -25.23
CA GLY A 291 2.71 2.79 -25.82
C GLY A 291 3.11 4.02 -25.01
N CYS A 292 3.03 5.21 -25.62
CA CYS A 292 3.26 6.49 -24.94
C CYS A 292 2.34 6.61 -23.70
N THR A 293 1.12 6.10 -23.82
CA THR A 293 0.08 6.13 -22.80
C THR A 293 0.30 5.17 -21.62
N THR A 294 1.35 4.35 -21.65
CA THR A 294 1.80 3.60 -20.47
C THR A 294 2.35 4.53 -19.40
N CYS A 295 3.04 5.59 -19.83
CA CYS A 295 3.69 6.57 -18.97
C CYS A 295 2.93 7.89 -18.92
N HIS A 296 2.30 8.27 -20.04
CA HIS A 296 1.60 9.55 -20.19
C HIS A 296 0.08 9.38 -20.23
N ASN A 297 -0.65 10.43 -19.87
CA ASN A 297 -2.07 10.56 -20.16
C ASN A 297 -2.27 11.70 -21.15
N ALA A 298 -2.63 11.37 -22.38
CA ALA A 298 -2.81 12.34 -23.48
C ALA A 298 -4.00 13.30 -23.30
N HIS A 299 -4.73 13.21 -22.18
CA HIS A 299 -5.81 14.13 -21.84
C HIS A 299 -5.45 14.97 -20.61
N THR A 300 -5.24 14.32 -19.47
CA THR A 300 -4.97 15.01 -18.20
C THR A 300 -4.30 14.11 -17.19
N ALA A 301 -3.41 14.70 -16.40
CA ALA A 301 -2.48 13.99 -15.54
C ALA A 301 -2.29 14.72 -14.20
N PRO A 302 -1.91 14.00 -13.14
CA PRO A 302 -1.63 14.58 -11.83
C PRO A 302 -0.35 15.44 -11.82
N THR A 303 0.57 15.21 -12.77
CA THR A 303 1.88 15.87 -12.79
C THR A 303 2.19 16.47 -14.16
N ASP A 304 3.15 17.38 -14.19
CA ASP A 304 3.69 17.95 -15.42
C ASP A 304 4.25 16.88 -16.36
N GLY A 305 4.43 17.25 -17.64
CA GLY A 305 4.80 16.30 -18.69
C GLY A 305 3.71 15.25 -18.96
N LEU A 306 2.51 15.42 -18.41
CA LEU A 306 1.38 14.51 -18.53
C LEU A 306 1.63 13.09 -18.00
N LEU A 307 2.50 12.91 -17.00
CA LEU A 307 2.77 11.58 -16.47
C LEU A 307 1.59 11.03 -15.67
N VAL A 308 1.27 9.74 -15.84
CA VAL A 308 0.13 9.09 -15.16
C VAL A 308 0.27 9.05 -13.64
N ARG A 309 1.50 9.21 -13.14
CA ARG A 309 1.86 9.28 -11.72
C ARG A 309 3.23 9.97 -11.56
N PRO A 310 3.64 10.37 -10.34
CA PRO A 310 4.96 10.94 -10.09
C PRO A 310 6.09 10.01 -10.59
N VAL A 311 7.20 10.60 -11.05
CA VAL A 311 8.32 9.92 -11.72
C VAL A 311 8.82 8.70 -10.94
N GLU A 312 9.03 8.82 -9.63
CA GLU A 312 9.53 7.73 -8.78
C GLU A 312 8.56 6.54 -8.78
N GLU A 313 7.28 6.78 -8.52
CA GLU A 313 6.25 5.74 -8.52
C GLU A 313 6.06 5.12 -9.92
N LEU A 314 6.20 5.94 -10.97
CA LEU A 314 6.09 5.50 -12.37
C LEU A 314 7.19 4.51 -12.72
N CYS A 315 8.44 4.92 -12.49
CA CYS A 315 9.61 4.13 -12.82
C CYS A 315 9.66 2.84 -11.98
N LEU A 316 9.51 2.95 -10.66
CA LEU A 316 9.59 1.80 -9.75
C LEU A 316 8.44 0.81 -9.93
N GLY A 317 7.30 1.25 -10.47
CA GLY A 317 6.20 0.36 -10.83
C GLY A 317 6.62 -0.79 -11.78
N CYS A 318 7.59 -0.55 -12.66
CA CYS A 318 8.15 -1.57 -13.56
C CYS A 318 9.59 -1.97 -13.17
N HIS A 319 10.38 -1.03 -12.66
CA HIS A 319 11.80 -1.21 -12.36
C HIS A 319 12.09 -1.63 -10.92
N ASP A 320 11.10 -1.78 -10.04
CA ASP A 320 11.24 -2.44 -8.73
C ASP A 320 9.89 -2.96 -8.21
N PRO A 321 9.20 -3.83 -8.98
CA PRO A 321 7.88 -4.30 -8.58
C PRO A 321 7.99 -5.09 -7.27
N GLY A 322 7.33 -4.60 -6.23
CA GLY A 322 7.36 -5.18 -4.88
C GLY A 322 8.42 -4.59 -3.94
N GLY A 323 9.18 -3.60 -4.40
CA GLY A 323 10.08 -2.83 -3.55
C GLY A 323 11.28 -3.61 -3.01
N GLY A 324 11.72 -4.65 -3.72
CA GLY A 324 12.81 -5.52 -3.27
C GLY A 324 14.16 -4.81 -3.20
N ARG A 325 14.34 -3.75 -4.01
CA ARG A 325 15.53 -2.88 -3.99
C ARG A 325 15.33 -1.63 -3.12
N SER A 326 14.08 -1.18 -2.97
CA SER A 326 13.70 0.02 -2.21
C SER A 326 13.28 -0.24 -0.74
N GLY A 327 13.05 -1.49 -0.34
CA GLY A 327 12.58 -1.86 1.00
C GLY A 327 13.68 -2.04 2.04
N ALA A 328 13.34 -1.74 3.32
CA ALA A 328 14.03 -1.92 4.62
C ALA A 328 15.53 -1.54 4.77
N ALA A 329 16.35 -1.68 3.73
CA ALA A 329 17.71 -1.16 3.64
C ALA A 329 17.78 0.22 2.95
N GLY A 330 16.72 0.65 2.25
CA GLY A 330 16.52 2.03 1.79
C GLY A 330 17.71 2.64 1.03
N ARG A 331 18.18 1.99 -0.03
CA ARG A 331 19.39 2.43 -0.78
C ARG A 331 19.15 2.91 -2.21
N TYR A 332 17.92 3.26 -2.58
CA TYR A 332 17.80 4.23 -3.67
C TYR A 332 18.31 5.56 -3.13
N VAL A 333 19.38 6.09 -3.71
CA VAL A 333 19.91 7.39 -3.30
C VAL A 333 18.81 8.44 -3.45
N SER A 334 18.29 8.90 -2.31
CA SER A 334 17.64 10.20 -2.22
C SER A 334 18.74 11.24 -2.31
N HIS A 335 19.12 11.65 -3.51
CA HIS A 335 19.86 12.90 -3.64
C HIS A 335 18.89 13.97 -3.13
N GLY A 336 19.19 14.52 -1.94
CA GLY A 336 18.38 15.60 -1.38
C GLY A 336 18.29 16.77 -2.35
N GLY A 337 17.28 17.63 -2.21
CA GLY A 337 17.16 18.84 -3.03
C GLY A 337 16.26 18.73 -4.25
N GLY A 338 15.39 17.71 -4.32
CA GLY A 338 14.35 17.62 -5.35
C GLY A 338 14.80 16.98 -6.67
N LEU A 339 15.91 16.25 -6.65
CA LEU A 339 16.34 15.45 -7.81
C LEU A 339 15.41 14.24 -7.96
N ASP A 340 15.10 13.90 -9.21
CA ASP A 340 14.31 12.72 -9.58
C ASP A 340 15.11 11.78 -10.51
N CYS A 341 14.50 10.66 -10.90
CA CYS A 341 15.15 9.68 -11.78
C CYS A 341 15.60 10.30 -13.11
N THR A 342 14.85 11.27 -13.65
CA THR A 342 15.14 11.92 -14.94
C THR A 342 16.30 12.91 -14.84
N THR A 343 16.71 13.26 -13.62
CA THR A 343 17.93 14.03 -13.38
C THR A 343 19.16 13.24 -13.81
N CYS A 344 19.20 11.92 -13.68
CA CYS A 344 20.37 11.13 -14.12
C CYS A 344 20.06 10.31 -15.38
N HIS A 345 18.81 9.88 -15.55
CA HIS A 345 18.41 8.97 -16.61
C HIS A 345 17.58 9.66 -17.71
N ALA A 346 17.81 9.25 -18.95
CA ALA A 346 17.04 9.63 -20.12
C ALA A 346 15.82 8.71 -20.28
N ALA A 347 14.66 9.17 -19.79
CA ALA A 347 13.42 8.37 -19.75
C ALA A 347 12.88 7.94 -21.13
N HIS A 348 13.30 8.60 -22.22
CA HIS A 348 12.87 8.26 -23.58
C HIS A 348 13.93 7.47 -24.37
N GLY A 349 14.97 6.96 -23.71
CA GLY A 349 16.14 6.39 -24.38
C GLY A 349 17.32 7.34 -24.27
N GLY A 350 18.51 6.78 -24.07
CA GLY A 350 19.72 7.53 -23.76
C GLY A 350 20.91 7.16 -24.63
N PRO A 351 21.95 8.00 -24.65
CA PRO A 351 23.20 7.72 -25.34
C PRO A 351 24.06 6.68 -24.62
N GLN A 352 23.80 6.41 -23.34
CA GLN A 352 24.62 5.54 -22.48
C GLN A 352 23.86 4.30 -22.00
N PRO A 353 24.60 3.21 -21.64
CA PRO A 353 24.02 2.07 -20.93
C PRO A 353 23.28 2.51 -19.68
N VAL A 354 22.22 1.77 -19.32
CA VAL A 354 21.33 2.13 -18.19
C VAL A 354 20.69 3.52 -18.33
N LEU A 355 20.68 4.04 -19.56
CA LEU A 355 20.03 5.29 -19.95
C LEU A 355 20.61 6.53 -19.27
N PHE A 356 21.88 6.57 -18.88
CA PHE A 356 22.43 7.83 -18.40
C PHE A 356 22.35 8.93 -19.47
N ARG A 357 22.05 10.16 -19.05
CA ARG A 357 21.98 11.33 -19.95
C ARG A 357 23.34 11.67 -20.55
N GLU A 358 24.40 11.43 -19.79
CA GLU A 358 25.80 11.70 -20.12
C GLU A 358 26.68 10.55 -19.61
N PRO A 359 27.95 10.41 -20.07
CA PRO A 359 28.89 9.47 -19.47
C PRO A 359 28.95 9.65 -17.95
N PRO A 360 28.96 8.58 -17.13
CA PRO A 360 28.81 8.69 -15.66
C PRO A 360 29.80 9.66 -15.01
N SER A 361 31.05 9.67 -15.46
CA SER A 361 32.07 10.61 -14.96
C SER A 361 31.74 12.07 -15.22
N ALA A 362 31.16 12.40 -16.38
CA ALA A 362 30.74 13.76 -16.72
C ALA A 362 29.45 14.13 -15.98
N LEU A 363 28.47 13.23 -15.99
CA LEU A 363 27.17 13.41 -15.34
C LEU A 363 27.33 13.69 -13.84
N CYS A 364 28.10 12.86 -13.12
CA CYS A 364 28.30 13.04 -11.69
C CYS A 364 29.09 14.32 -11.38
N ALA A 365 30.03 14.71 -12.24
CA ALA A 365 30.85 15.91 -12.05
C ALA A 365 30.04 17.22 -12.13
N GLU A 366 28.84 17.22 -12.71
CA GLU A 366 27.92 18.38 -12.71
C GLU A 366 27.58 18.84 -11.28
N CYS A 367 27.63 17.94 -10.30
CA CYS A 367 27.33 18.23 -8.89
C CYS A 367 28.47 17.82 -7.94
N HIS A 368 29.24 16.78 -8.28
CA HIS A 368 30.33 16.23 -7.48
C HIS A 368 31.71 16.67 -8.01
N GLU A 369 31.87 17.97 -8.26
CA GLU A 369 33.11 18.52 -8.81
C GLU A 369 34.31 18.22 -7.91
N HIS A 370 34.16 18.37 -6.59
CA HIS A 370 35.22 18.11 -5.64
C HIS A 370 35.64 16.64 -5.65
N GLU A 371 34.68 15.72 -5.54
CA GLU A 371 34.96 14.29 -5.55
C GLU A 371 35.58 13.85 -6.88
N HIS A 372 35.14 14.43 -8.00
CA HIS A 372 35.73 14.19 -9.32
C HIS A 372 37.19 14.63 -9.37
N ALA A 373 37.52 15.80 -8.81
CA ALA A 373 38.87 16.35 -8.82
C ALA A 373 39.89 15.54 -8.00
N VAL A 374 39.44 14.81 -6.98
CA VAL A 374 40.31 14.02 -6.07
C VAL A 374 40.20 12.51 -6.30
N ALA A 375 39.43 12.09 -7.30
CA ALA A 375 39.25 10.68 -7.61
C ALA A 375 40.51 10.04 -8.21
N HIS A 376 40.53 8.71 -8.19
CA HIS A 376 41.48 7.93 -8.99
C HIS A 376 41.36 8.30 -10.48
N PRO A 377 42.41 8.13 -11.29
CA PRO A 377 42.29 8.31 -12.74
C PRO A 377 41.12 7.51 -13.31
N MET A 378 40.27 8.19 -14.06
CA MET A 378 39.04 7.68 -14.67
C MET A 378 38.95 8.18 -16.12
N GLY A 379 38.03 7.60 -16.88
CA GLY A 379 37.74 7.98 -18.26
C GLY A 379 38.23 6.95 -19.27
N GLU A 380 38.05 7.30 -20.55
CA GLU A 380 38.23 6.40 -21.69
C GLU A 380 39.64 5.82 -21.84
N ASP A 381 40.66 6.37 -21.18
CA ASP A 381 42.04 5.86 -21.25
C ASP A 381 42.41 4.95 -20.08
N VAL A 382 41.56 4.85 -19.05
CA VAL A 382 41.80 4.03 -17.87
C VAL A 382 40.91 2.81 -17.90
N ARG A 383 41.49 1.61 -17.96
CA ARG A 383 40.75 0.34 -18.08
C ARG A 383 40.60 -0.33 -16.72
N ASP A 384 39.36 -0.65 -16.36
CA ASP A 384 39.05 -1.48 -15.20
C ASP A 384 39.55 -2.92 -15.46
N PRO A 385 40.50 -3.44 -14.67
CA PRO A 385 41.07 -4.77 -14.89
C PRO A 385 40.09 -5.92 -14.61
N ARG A 386 38.92 -5.64 -14.01
CA ARG A 386 37.89 -6.65 -13.69
C ARG A 386 37.01 -6.97 -14.89
N ASN A 387 36.74 -5.98 -15.75
CA ASN A 387 35.78 -6.11 -16.86
C ASN A 387 36.28 -5.50 -18.20
N GLY A 388 37.42 -4.81 -18.20
CA GLY A 388 38.03 -4.18 -19.38
C GLY A 388 37.36 -2.88 -19.84
N GLN A 389 36.34 -2.38 -19.15
CA GLN A 389 35.65 -1.13 -19.49
C GLN A 389 36.42 0.10 -18.99
N PRO A 390 36.15 1.32 -19.49
CA PRO A 390 36.62 2.55 -18.88
C PRO A 390 36.29 2.59 -17.38
N VAL A 391 37.24 3.01 -16.54
CA VAL A 391 36.96 3.26 -15.11
C VAL A 391 36.18 4.55 -15.00
N ASP A 392 35.04 4.50 -14.35
CA ASP A 392 34.16 5.65 -14.09
C ASP A 392 33.58 5.59 -12.67
N CYS A 393 32.66 6.50 -12.35
CA CYS A 393 32.04 6.58 -11.04
C CYS A 393 31.27 5.29 -10.68
N VAL A 394 30.56 4.69 -11.64
CA VAL A 394 29.72 3.50 -11.39
C VAL A 394 30.54 2.21 -11.30
N SER A 395 31.80 2.25 -11.72
CA SER A 395 32.77 1.18 -11.50
C SER A 395 33.01 0.90 -10.01
N CYS A 396 32.89 1.94 -9.17
CA CYS A 396 33.06 1.83 -7.72
C CYS A 396 31.73 1.97 -6.97
N HIS A 397 30.80 2.77 -7.51
CA HIS A 397 29.54 3.12 -6.85
C HIS A 397 28.32 2.41 -7.47
N GLY A 398 27.46 1.85 -6.61
CA GLY A 398 26.14 1.32 -6.96
C GLY A 398 25.04 2.14 -6.28
N ILE A 399 24.65 3.24 -6.91
CA ILE A 399 23.75 4.29 -6.38
C ILE A 399 22.35 3.75 -6.00
N HIS A 400 22.00 2.53 -6.39
CA HIS A 400 20.68 1.94 -6.13
C HIS A 400 20.73 0.63 -5.33
N ASP A 401 21.89 -0.04 -5.27
CA ASP A 401 21.99 -1.43 -4.80
C ASP A 401 23.24 -1.72 -3.98
N ALA A 402 24.23 -0.82 -3.97
CA ALA A 402 25.50 -1.05 -3.30
C ALA A 402 25.32 -1.25 -1.79
N PRO A 403 25.88 -2.32 -1.21
CA PRO A 403 25.57 -2.68 0.16
C PRO A 403 26.46 -1.99 1.21
N TYR A 404 27.45 -1.21 0.80
CA TYR A 404 28.43 -0.57 1.68
C TYR A 404 28.23 0.95 1.78
N GLU A 405 28.82 1.57 2.81
CA GLU A 405 28.78 3.01 2.99
C GLU A 405 29.28 3.77 1.75
N LYS A 406 28.75 4.98 1.54
CA LYS A 406 29.02 5.81 0.35
C LYS A 406 28.68 5.11 -0.97
N TYR A 407 27.75 4.15 -0.92
CA TYR A 407 27.25 3.43 -2.08
C TYR A 407 28.35 2.65 -2.81
N LEU A 408 29.33 2.10 -2.10
CA LEU A 408 30.42 1.33 -2.71
C LEU A 408 30.02 -0.13 -2.97
N HIS A 409 30.46 -0.69 -4.10
CA HIS A 409 30.23 -2.10 -4.42
C HIS A 409 30.95 -3.07 -3.47
N ARG A 410 31.98 -2.60 -2.74
CA ARG A 410 32.80 -3.37 -1.78
C ARG A 410 33.23 -2.48 -0.61
N ALA A 411 33.66 -3.11 0.49
CA ALA A 411 34.18 -2.41 1.67
C ALA A 411 35.40 -1.52 1.33
N GLN A 412 35.44 -0.31 1.89
CA GLN A 412 36.36 0.77 1.50
C GLN A 412 37.83 0.47 1.85
N GLU A 413 38.09 -0.34 2.86
CA GLU A 413 39.40 -0.46 3.50
C GLU A 413 40.42 -1.21 2.64
N ARG A 414 39.99 -2.33 2.05
CA ARG A 414 40.87 -3.22 1.28
C ARG A 414 40.17 -3.86 0.10
N ASP A 415 38.96 -4.36 0.32
CA ASP A 415 38.27 -5.25 -0.62
C ASP A 415 37.93 -4.57 -1.95
N LEU A 416 37.60 -3.28 -1.91
CA LEU A 416 37.41 -2.47 -3.12
C LEU A 416 38.73 -2.31 -3.89
N CYS A 417 39.80 -1.89 -3.20
CA CYS A 417 41.11 -1.62 -3.79
C CYS A 417 41.73 -2.88 -4.43
N VAL A 418 41.73 -4.00 -3.70
CA VAL A 418 42.30 -5.26 -4.18
C VAL A 418 41.48 -5.89 -5.29
N SER A 419 40.21 -5.49 -5.47
CA SER A 419 39.40 -5.99 -6.58
C SER A 419 39.98 -5.62 -7.95
N CYS A 420 40.67 -4.48 -8.04
CA CYS A 420 41.33 -4.03 -9.26
C CYS A 420 42.84 -4.30 -9.23
N HIS A 421 43.46 -4.30 -8.04
CA HIS A 421 44.91 -4.42 -7.88
C HIS A 421 45.38 -5.85 -7.54
N THR A 422 44.78 -6.87 -8.16
CA THR A 422 45.06 -8.30 -7.90
C THR A 422 46.48 -8.74 -8.29
N ARG A 423 47.19 -7.97 -9.13
CA ARG A 423 48.55 -8.29 -9.61
C ARG A 423 49.69 -8.04 -8.60
N PHE A 424 49.44 -7.52 -7.42
CA PHE A 424 50.48 -7.42 -6.39
C PHE A 424 50.75 -8.73 -5.61
N GLY A 425 50.16 -9.86 -6.05
CA GLY A 425 50.25 -11.14 -5.35
C GLY A 425 50.57 -12.37 -6.21
N SER A 426 51.14 -12.22 -7.42
CA SER A 426 51.73 -13.37 -8.14
C SER A 426 52.87 -12.95 -9.07
N GLY A 427 54.09 -12.97 -8.52
CA GLY A 427 55.34 -13.35 -9.18
C GLY A 427 55.74 -12.61 -10.45
N ARG A 428 56.55 -11.56 -10.29
CA ARG A 428 57.88 -11.51 -10.91
C ARG A 428 58.83 -10.63 -10.12
#